data_AF-A0AAI9ZDF0-F1
#
_entry.id   AF-A0AAI9ZDF0-F1
#
_cell.length_a   1.000
_cell.length_b   1.000
_cell.length_c   1.000
_cell.angle_alpha   90.00
_cell.angle_beta   90.00
_cell.angle_gamma   90.00
#
_symmetry.space_group_name_H-M   'P 1'
#
loop_
_entity.id
_entity.type
_entity.pdbx_description
1 polymer ?
#
loop_
_entity_poly.entity_id
_entity_poly.type
_entity_poly.pdbx_seq_one_letter_code
_entity_poly.pdbx_strand_id
1 'polypeptide(L)'
;MKYLCQSPATKSYLKDWAGEKTLISANFFWKLGSTTQKSLDGLLRALSYSILEQAPALLETVFPKQWRNATQGRAFRIHSSDIELAFTSLLRQTYLFSSHKVAIFIDGLDEFDGDHDKMIKLFRSWTEIVPEDVKLCVSSREWEVFRQRLINCPGIRLRDITSRDTEAYINSELSNNEEFRSYSSKEPRVARLINQIKFKAEGVFLWVKITLRGLKWGLLSGEHLGDLEARLKALPVGLEELFNSIFLSIRSGIHINKMDRMRAMRMILLATKGLGMQILPALPLTELWFPNSYDKDPNFVTKLPIAAGASETWISRQERTRRSVYQCCMGLLEVNASRHDVRPRLMRGVCSLDYLYGVREILSSKEKEYKISENLVNEIEGSRQNGTARIHRERNHEIIDDGDDIFLHNHAWYLDEKRISH
;
A
#
# COMPACT_ATOMS: atom_id res chain seq x y z
N MET A 1 7.15 11.70 6.85
CA MET A 1 7.72 13.05 7.16
C MET A 1 7.12 14.23 6.38
N LYS A 2 6.70 14.09 5.10
CA LYS A 2 6.28 15.23 4.25
C LYS A 2 5.28 16.23 4.86
N TYR A 3 4.25 15.72 5.53
CA TYR A 3 3.26 16.57 6.21
C TYR A 3 3.92 17.48 7.26
N LEU A 4 4.87 16.97 8.05
CA LEU A 4 5.57 17.74 9.08
C LEU A 4 6.40 18.87 8.45
N CYS A 5 7.15 18.61 7.39
CA CYS A 5 7.96 19.61 6.69
C CYS A 5 7.12 20.76 6.10
N GLN A 6 5.90 20.44 5.66
CA GLN A 6 5.02 21.41 4.99
C GLN A 6 4.05 22.10 5.95
N SER A 7 3.85 21.55 7.15
CA SER A 7 2.91 22.04 8.14
C SER A 7 3.21 23.49 8.56
N PRO A 8 2.21 24.39 8.52
CA PRO A 8 2.36 25.75 9.03
C PRO A 8 2.79 25.78 10.51
N ALA A 9 2.31 24.83 11.31
CA ALA A 9 2.67 24.74 12.73
C ALA A 9 4.16 24.46 12.91
N THR A 10 4.71 23.45 12.20
CA THR A 10 6.15 23.15 12.25
C THR A 10 6.98 24.35 11.83
N LYS A 11 6.56 25.05 10.76
CA LYS A 11 7.25 26.26 10.29
C LYS A 11 7.22 27.37 11.34
N SER A 12 6.11 27.55 12.05
CA SER A 12 6.00 28.52 13.16
C SER A 12 7.00 28.18 14.27
N TYR A 13 6.96 26.95 14.79
CA TYR A 13 7.86 26.54 15.87
C TYR A 13 9.34 26.63 15.49
N LEU A 14 9.70 26.34 14.23
CA LEU A 14 11.07 26.49 13.76
C LEU A 14 11.48 27.95 13.61
N LYS A 15 10.57 28.85 13.21
CA LYS A 15 10.83 30.30 13.18
C LYS A 15 11.04 30.84 14.60
N ASP A 16 10.20 30.43 15.53
CA ASP A 16 10.34 30.83 16.94
C ASP A 16 11.68 30.35 17.52
N TRP A 17 12.11 29.13 17.18
CA TRP A 17 13.43 28.62 17.56
C TRP A 17 14.61 29.34 16.87
N ALA A 18 14.42 29.76 15.61
CA ALA A 18 15.42 30.52 14.87
C ALA A 18 15.62 31.92 15.46
N GLY A 19 14.56 32.51 16.02
CA GLY A 19 14.59 33.84 16.61
C GLY A 19 14.92 34.88 15.54
N GLU A 20 15.98 35.65 15.77
CA GLU A 20 16.46 36.66 14.81
C GLU A 20 17.30 36.06 13.66
N LYS A 21 17.76 34.80 13.79
CA LYS A 21 18.55 34.14 12.75
C LYS A 21 17.66 33.67 11.60
N THR A 22 18.21 33.68 10.38
CA THR A 22 17.53 33.14 9.19
C THR A 22 17.43 31.62 9.28
N LEU A 23 16.23 31.08 9.14
CA LEU A 23 15.99 29.64 9.14
C LEU A 23 16.25 29.04 7.74
N ILE A 24 17.15 28.06 7.67
CA ILE A 24 17.35 27.20 6.51
C ILE A 24 16.66 25.86 6.79
N SER A 25 15.85 25.39 5.85
CA SER A 25 15.22 24.06 5.94
C SER A 25 15.72 23.15 4.82
N ALA A 26 16.21 21.98 5.18
CA ALA A 26 16.65 20.95 4.23
C ALA A 26 15.90 19.66 4.48
N ASN A 27 15.45 19.00 3.39
CA ASN A 27 14.67 17.78 3.49
C ASN A 27 15.22 16.71 2.55
N PHE A 28 15.29 15.48 3.02
CA PHE A 28 15.61 14.32 2.22
C PHE A 28 14.61 13.20 2.50
N PHE A 29 14.11 12.58 1.44
CA PHE A 29 13.15 11.49 1.54
C PHE A 29 13.74 10.29 0.81
N TRP A 30 14.10 9.25 1.58
CA TRP A 30 14.39 7.97 0.97
C TRP A 30 13.12 7.50 0.23
N LYS A 31 13.31 7.04 -1.00
CA LYS A 31 12.27 6.43 -1.82
C LYS A 31 12.84 5.15 -2.40
N LEU A 32 11.97 4.27 -2.88
CA LEU A 32 12.28 3.22 -3.85
C LEU A 32 12.82 3.87 -5.15
N GLY A 33 14.10 4.23 -5.14
CA GLY A 33 14.81 4.96 -6.18
C GLY A 33 16.11 4.26 -6.59
N SER A 34 16.92 4.93 -7.42
CA SER A 34 18.21 4.39 -7.89
C SER A 34 19.19 4.16 -6.72
N THR A 35 20.23 3.36 -6.94
CA THR A 35 21.30 3.10 -5.94
C THR A 35 21.90 4.39 -5.37
N THR A 36 22.06 5.43 -6.19
CA THR A 36 22.53 6.75 -5.73
C THR A 36 21.55 7.43 -4.77
N GLN A 37 20.24 7.24 -4.95
CA GLN A 37 19.22 7.79 -4.05
C GLN A 37 19.09 7.02 -2.74
N LYS A 38 19.78 5.88 -2.60
CA LYS A 38 19.87 5.05 -1.38
C LYS A 38 21.24 5.11 -0.69
N SER A 39 22.15 5.97 -1.18
CA SER A 39 23.51 6.11 -0.68
C SER A 39 23.70 7.38 0.15
N LEU A 40 24.73 7.37 1.00
CA LEU A 40 25.10 8.51 1.84
C LEU A 40 25.51 9.70 0.96
N ASP A 41 26.19 9.44 -0.16
CA ASP A 41 26.55 10.45 -1.15
C ASP A 41 25.31 11.16 -1.71
N GLY A 42 24.24 10.42 -2.04
CA GLY A 42 22.98 11.01 -2.49
C GLY A 42 22.32 11.91 -1.46
N LEU A 43 22.29 11.47 -0.20
CA LEU A 43 21.80 12.27 0.93
C LEU A 43 22.61 13.58 1.06
N LEU A 44 23.94 13.48 1.12
CA LEU A 44 24.81 14.63 1.33
C LEU A 44 24.72 15.63 0.18
N ARG A 45 24.62 15.16 -1.07
CA ARG A 45 24.40 16.03 -2.24
C ARG A 45 23.11 16.81 -2.14
N ALA A 46 22.02 16.13 -1.80
CA ALA A 46 20.70 16.76 -1.70
C ALA A 46 20.64 17.76 -0.54
N LEU A 47 21.19 17.42 0.62
CA LEU A 47 21.28 18.34 1.76
C LEU A 47 22.19 19.53 1.46
N SER A 48 23.37 19.30 0.85
CA SER A 48 24.29 20.37 0.44
C SER A 48 23.60 21.33 -0.52
N TYR A 49 22.94 20.81 -1.56
CA TYR A 49 22.18 21.62 -2.51
C TYR A 49 21.10 22.44 -1.79
N SER A 50 20.28 21.79 -0.97
CA SER A 50 19.16 22.44 -0.29
C SER A 50 19.61 23.57 0.64
N ILE A 51 20.75 23.42 1.32
CA ILE A 51 21.30 24.45 2.20
C ILE A 51 21.95 25.58 1.37
N LEU A 52 22.79 25.24 0.40
CA LEU A 52 23.55 26.21 -0.39
C LEU A 52 22.66 27.03 -1.34
N GLU A 53 21.52 26.50 -1.77
CA GLU A 53 20.50 27.27 -2.52
C GLU A 53 19.93 28.41 -1.66
N GLN A 54 19.77 28.19 -0.35
CA GLN A 54 19.27 29.20 0.60
C GLN A 54 20.38 30.10 1.15
N ALA A 55 21.65 29.67 1.08
CA ALA A 55 22.82 30.46 1.46
C ALA A 55 23.93 30.42 0.40
N PRO A 56 23.71 31.02 -0.80
CA PRO A 56 24.66 30.94 -1.92
C PRO A 56 26.05 31.54 -1.62
N ALA A 57 26.11 32.48 -0.68
CA ALA A 57 27.36 33.11 -0.24
C ALA A 57 28.41 32.11 0.29
N LEU A 58 27.99 30.91 0.70
CA LEU A 58 28.89 29.87 1.20
C LEU A 58 29.53 29.02 0.10
N LEU A 59 29.07 29.13 -1.16
CA LEU A 59 29.52 28.26 -2.26
C LEU A 59 31.04 28.32 -2.46
N GLU A 60 31.62 29.53 -2.40
CA GLU A 60 33.06 29.73 -2.54
C GLU A 60 33.83 29.07 -1.39
N THR A 61 33.33 29.18 -0.16
CA THR A 61 33.98 28.62 1.04
C THR A 61 33.89 27.09 1.08
N VAL A 62 32.75 26.54 0.67
CA VAL A 62 32.45 25.11 0.77
C VAL A 62 33.00 24.33 -0.43
N PHE A 63 33.01 24.93 -1.62
CA PHE A 63 33.50 24.34 -2.86
C PHE A 63 34.55 25.23 -3.56
N PRO A 64 35.69 25.56 -2.93
CA PRO A 64 36.62 26.58 -3.45
C PRO A 64 37.23 26.23 -4.80
N LYS A 65 37.55 24.95 -5.03
CA LYS A 65 38.12 24.48 -6.30
C LYS A 65 37.09 24.55 -7.43
N GLN A 66 35.88 24.08 -7.17
CA GLN A 66 34.80 24.03 -8.14
C GLN A 66 34.29 25.44 -8.45
N TRP A 67 34.18 26.31 -7.44
CA TRP A 67 33.86 27.73 -7.60
C TRP A 67 34.85 28.42 -8.53
N ARG A 68 36.16 28.28 -8.26
CA ARG A 68 37.21 28.85 -9.11
C ARG A 68 37.09 28.36 -10.56
N ASN A 69 36.91 27.06 -10.77
CA ASN A 69 36.74 26.50 -12.11
C ASN A 69 35.49 27.06 -12.80
N ALA A 70 34.37 27.14 -12.10
CA ALA A 70 33.12 27.70 -12.61
C ALA A 70 33.30 29.17 -13.04
N THR A 71 33.91 30.01 -12.21
CA THR A 71 34.17 31.43 -12.51
C THR A 71 35.14 31.65 -13.67
N GLN A 72 35.97 30.65 -13.97
CA GLN A 72 36.92 30.67 -15.09
C GLN A 72 36.36 30.01 -16.36
N GLY A 73 35.07 29.60 -16.36
CA GLY A 73 34.46 28.90 -17.49
C GLY A 73 35.05 27.51 -17.74
N ARG A 74 35.72 26.91 -16.76
CA ARG A 74 36.34 25.59 -16.87
C ARG A 74 35.37 24.52 -16.42
N ALA A 75 35.25 23.46 -17.23
CA ALA A 75 34.50 22.27 -16.84
C ALA A 75 35.10 21.64 -15.57
N PHE A 76 34.25 21.21 -14.65
CA PHE A 76 34.64 20.48 -13.45
C PHE A 76 33.64 19.37 -13.16
N ARG A 77 34.05 18.45 -12.29
CA ARG A 77 33.18 17.39 -11.75
C ARG A 77 33.20 17.46 -10.23
N ILE A 78 32.10 17.06 -9.61
CA ILE A 78 31.97 16.98 -8.16
C ILE A 78 31.97 15.51 -7.74
N HIS A 79 33.10 15.03 -7.23
CA HIS A 79 33.26 13.67 -6.77
C HIS A 79 32.63 13.47 -5.38
N SER A 80 32.37 12.23 -4.99
CA SER A 80 31.77 11.92 -3.68
C SER A 80 32.63 12.37 -2.50
N SER A 81 33.96 12.24 -2.62
CA SER A 81 34.90 12.77 -1.64
C SER A 81 34.81 14.28 -1.48
N ASP A 82 34.51 15.01 -2.58
CA ASP A 82 34.35 16.46 -2.52
C ASP A 82 33.09 16.83 -1.71
N ILE A 83 32.02 16.05 -1.85
CA ILE A 83 30.74 16.27 -1.15
C ILE A 83 30.87 16.05 0.35
N GLU A 84 31.50 14.95 0.78
CA GLU A 84 31.68 14.67 2.22
C GLU A 84 32.51 15.76 2.91
N LEU A 85 33.62 16.17 2.28
CA LEU A 85 34.46 17.25 2.76
C LEU A 85 33.72 18.59 2.77
N ALA A 86 32.97 18.89 1.70
CA ALA A 86 32.17 20.09 1.58
C ALA A 86 31.10 20.17 2.67
N PHE A 87 30.32 19.10 2.87
CA PHE A 87 29.26 19.09 3.88
C PHE A 87 29.82 19.21 5.30
N THR A 88 30.94 18.54 5.58
CA THR A 88 31.64 18.69 6.86
C THR A 88 32.17 20.11 7.05
N SER A 89 32.71 20.73 6.00
CA SER A 89 33.16 22.12 6.02
C SER A 89 32.00 23.09 6.27
N LEU A 90 30.87 22.89 5.60
CA LEU A 90 29.65 23.68 5.75
C LEU A 90 29.17 23.72 7.21
N LEU A 91 29.11 22.57 7.88
CA LEU A 91 28.69 22.48 9.28
C LEU A 91 29.71 23.05 10.28
N ARG A 92 30.94 23.33 9.85
CA ARG A 92 31.98 23.96 10.68
C ARG A 92 32.10 25.47 10.46
N GLN A 93 31.33 26.06 9.55
CA GLN A 93 31.39 27.48 9.27
C GLN A 93 30.75 28.31 10.37
N THR A 94 31.55 28.96 11.21
CA THR A 94 31.07 29.86 12.25
C THR A 94 30.27 31.04 11.70
N TYR A 95 30.64 31.56 10.52
CA TYR A 95 29.90 32.62 9.83
C TYR A 95 28.50 32.19 9.40
N LEU A 96 28.28 30.92 9.06
CA LEU A 96 26.95 30.42 8.75
C LEU A 96 26.05 30.52 9.98
N PHE A 97 26.52 29.94 11.09
CA PHE A 97 25.71 29.82 12.30
C PHE A 97 25.64 31.10 13.13
N SER A 98 26.43 32.14 12.82
CA SER A 98 26.24 33.46 13.42
C SER A 98 24.93 34.12 12.99
N SER A 99 24.45 33.79 11.79
CA SER A 99 23.30 34.45 11.16
C SER A 99 22.17 33.49 10.75
N HIS A 100 22.42 32.18 10.77
CA HIS A 100 21.46 31.17 10.34
C HIS A 100 21.30 30.04 11.35
N LYS A 101 20.13 29.39 11.32
CA LYS A 101 19.90 28.07 11.91
C LYS A 101 19.44 27.10 10.85
N VAL A 102 19.78 25.82 11.00
CA VAL A 102 19.48 24.78 10.01
C VAL A 102 18.59 23.71 10.63
N ALA A 103 17.43 23.46 10.00
CA ALA A 103 16.56 22.34 10.32
C ALA A 103 16.63 21.30 9.19
N ILE A 104 17.01 20.07 9.53
CA ILE A 104 17.17 18.97 8.59
C ILE A 104 16.12 17.90 8.87
N PHE A 105 15.40 17.47 7.85
CA PHE A 105 14.44 16.38 7.92
C PHE A 105 14.86 15.22 7.04
N ILE A 106 14.90 14.00 7.57
CA ILE A 106 15.27 12.79 6.83
C ILE A 106 14.20 11.71 7.02
N ASP A 107 13.53 11.29 5.95
CA ASP A 107 12.45 10.30 5.99
C ASP A 107 12.94 8.92 5.56
N GLY A 108 12.86 7.91 6.43
CA GLY A 108 13.06 6.50 6.10
C GLY A 108 14.49 5.98 6.23
N LEU A 109 15.14 6.13 7.39
CA LEU A 109 16.53 5.69 7.57
C LEU A 109 16.75 4.19 7.31
N ASP A 110 15.71 3.36 7.48
CA ASP A 110 15.73 1.92 7.19
C ASP A 110 15.83 1.59 5.70
N GLU A 111 15.61 2.57 4.80
CA GLU A 111 15.77 2.39 3.37
C GLU A 111 17.21 2.61 2.88
N PHE A 112 18.12 2.99 3.78
CA PHE A 112 19.53 3.21 3.46
C PHE A 112 20.25 1.90 3.17
N ASP A 113 21.00 1.90 2.07
CA ASP A 113 21.79 0.75 1.65
C ASP A 113 23.24 0.91 2.13
N GLY A 114 23.46 0.64 3.42
CA GLY A 114 24.79 0.71 4.03
C GLY A 114 24.81 0.48 5.53
N ASP A 115 25.89 0.96 6.17
CA ASP A 115 26.09 0.82 7.61
C ASP A 115 25.28 1.87 8.39
N HIS A 116 24.11 1.45 8.88
CA HIS A 116 23.21 2.26 9.69
C HIS A 116 23.90 2.84 10.94
N ASP A 117 24.84 2.11 11.55
CA ASP A 117 25.52 2.58 12.74
C ASP A 117 26.45 3.77 12.44
N LYS A 118 27.23 3.64 11.37
CA LYS A 118 28.09 4.73 10.89
C LYS A 118 27.28 5.95 10.50
N MET A 119 26.12 5.77 9.86
CA MET A 119 25.23 6.88 9.53
C MET A 119 24.75 7.62 10.79
N ILE A 120 24.24 6.91 11.80
CA ILE A 120 23.75 7.58 13.02
C ILE A 120 24.89 8.28 13.77
N LYS A 121 26.09 7.70 13.80
CA LYS A 121 27.29 8.37 14.33
C LYS A 121 27.61 9.68 13.59
N LEU A 122 27.49 9.67 12.26
CA LEU A 122 27.69 10.86 11.45
C LEU A 122 26.62 11.93 11.72
N PHE A 123 25.35 11.54 11.83
CA PHE A 123 24.27 12.48 12.15
C PHE A 123 24.42 13.12 13.53
N ARG A 124 24.86 12.34 14.52
CA ARG A 124 25.17 12.85 15.85
C ARG A 124 26.32 13.85 15.81
N SER A 125 27.38 13.56 15.06
CA SER A 125 28.51 14.49 14.95
C SER A 125 28.09 15.85 14.36
N TRP A 126 27.12 15.87 13.45
CA TRP A 126 26.56 17.13 12.93
C TRP A 126 25.91 17.98 14.03
N THR A 127 25.12 17.34 14.89
CA THR A 127 24.46 18.03 16.01
C THR A 127 25.42 18.39 17.14
N GLU A 128 26.50 17.64 17.32
CA GLU A 128 27.52 17.92 18.34
C GLU A 128 28.42 19.11 17.97
N ILE A 129 28.66 19.35 16.68
CA ILE A 129 29.46 20.49 16.21
C ILE A 129 28.77 21.83 16.50
N VAL A 130 27.44 21.89 16.38
CA VAL A 130 26.64 23.13 16.51
C VAL A 130 25.26 22.85 17.17
N PRO A 131 25.24 22.55 18.48
CA PRO A 131 24.07 22.02 19.17
C PRO A 131 22.87 22.98 19.24
N GLU A 132 23.11 24.29 19.24
CA GLU A 132 22.03 25.29 19.37
C GLU A 132 21.42 25.72 18.03
N ASP A 133 22.13 25.47 16.94
CA ASP A 133 21.84 26.02 15.61
C ASP A 133 21.51 24.95 14.56
N VAL A 134 21.68 23.66 14.86
CA VAL A 134 21.26 22.55 13.99
C VAL A 134 20.24 21.66 14.70
N LYS A 135 19.10 21.44 14.05
CA LYS A 135 18.11 20.43 14.44
C LYS A 135 18.00 19.37 13.37
N LEU A 136 18.01 18.11 13.79
CA LEU A 136 17.80 16.96 12.92
C LEU A 136 16.53 16.21 13.34
N CYS A 137 15.60 16.01 12.42
CA CYS A 137 14.40 15.22 12.59
C CYS A 137 14.42 14.05 11.62
N VAL A 138 14.49 12.83 12.14
CA VAL A 138 14.58 11.60 11.33
C VAL A 138 13.37 10.70 11.57
N SER A 139 13.02 9.88 10.58
CA SER A 139 12.07 8.78 10.74
C SER A 139 12.70 7.46 10.29
N SER A 140 12.27 6.36 10.90
CA SER A 140 12.68 5.01 10.50
C SER A 140 11.63 3.99 10.95
N ARG A 141 11.70 2.78 10.42
CA ARG A 141 11.16 1.60 11.11
C ARG A 141 11.86 1.41 12.46
N GLU A 142 11.21 0.68 13.35
CA GLU A 142 11.72 0.41 14.70
C GLU A 142 12.73 -0.74 14.70
N TRP A 143 13.78 -0.63 13.89
CA TRP A 143 14.89 -1.57 13.97
C TRP A 143 15.73 -1.31 15.21
N GLU A 144 16.34 -2.37 15.74
CA GLU A 144 17.05 -2.30 17.02
C GLU A 144 18.22 -1.30 16.99
N VAL A 145 18.92 -1.20 15.85
CA VAL A 145 20.00 -0.23 15.65
C VAL A 145 19.54 1.21 15.88
N PHE A 146 18.36 1.59 15.37
CA PHE A 146 17.82 2.94 15.55
C PHE A 146 17.30 3.14 16.97
N ARG A 147 16.60 2.14 17.54
CA ARG A 147 16.12 2.19 18.93
C ARG A 147 17.28 2.44 19.90
N GLN A 148 18.33 1.64 19.83
CA GLN A 148 19.45 1.76 20.75
C GLN A 148 20.23 3.07 20.54
N ARG A 149 20.48 3.47 19.29
CA ARG A 149 21.29 4.65 18.99
C ARG A 149 20.54 5.97 19.09
N LEU A 150 19.22 5.97 19.17
CA LEU A 150 18.41 7.19 19.31
C LEU A 150 17.59 7.23 20.62
N ILE A 151 17.79 6.28 21.55
CA ILE A 151 17.01 6.19 22.80
C ILE A 151 17.05 7.46 23.67
N ASN A 152 18.18 8.17 23.66
CA ASN A 152 18.37 9.40 24.43
C ASN A 152 17.94 10.66 23.65
N CYS A 153 17.42 10.50 22.43
CA CYS A 153 16.94 11.60 21.62
C CYS A 153 15.42 11.77 21.81
N PRO A 154 14.88 13.01 21.75
CA PRO A 154 13.44 13.21 21.71
C PRO A 154 12.83 12.46 20.53
N GLY A 155 11.88 11.57 20.81
CA GLY A 155 11.31 10.67 19.82
C GLY A 155 9.83 10.46 20.05
N ILE A 156 9.11 10.21 18.97
CA ILE A 156 7.70 9.89 18.99
C ILE A 156 7.51 8.58 18.24
N ARG A 157 6.85 7.63 18.89
CA ARG A 157 6.40 6.41 18.26
C ARG A 157 5.00 6.60 17.69
N LEU A 158 4.87 6.56 16.37
CA LEU A 158 3.59 6.84 15.71
C LEU A 158 2.45 5.92 16.18
N ARG A 159 2.73 4.62 16.39
CA ARG A 159 1.71 3.66 16.83
C ARG A 159 1.11 3.98 18.20
N ASP A 160 1.86 4.67 19.07
CA ASP A 160 1.38 5.02 20.40
C ASP A 160 0.41 6.22 20.33
N ILE A 161 0.58 7.09 19.33
CA ILE A 161 -0.30 8.24 19.10
C ILE A 161 -1.55 7.84 18.32
N THR A 162 -1.42 7.01 17.29
CA THR A 162 -2.55 6.67 16.39
C THR A 162 -3.54 5.68 16.98
N SER A 163 -3.26 5.12 18.17
CA SER A 163 -4.09 4.11 18.82
C SER A 163 -5.53 4.59 19.08
N ARG A 164 -5.71 5.84 19.52
CA ARG A 164 -7.04 6.43 19.75
C ARG A 164 -7.80 6.68 18.45
N ASP A 165 -7.13 7.23 17.44
CA ASP A 165 -7.75 7.49 16.14
C ASP A 165 -8.13 6.19 15.43
N THR A 166 -7.30 5.16 15.57
CA THR A 166 -7.57 3.81 15.08
C THR A 166 -8.82 3.24 15.75
N GLU A 167 -8.94 3.37 17.06
CA GLU A 167 -10.12 2.94 17.80
C GLU A 167 -11.39 3.69 17.38
N ALA A 168 -11.30 5.01 17.24
CA ALA A 168 -12.40 5.83 16.75
C ALA A 168 -12.85 5.40 15.33
N TYR A 169 -11.88 5.12 14.44
CA TYR A 169 -12.17 4.62 13.11
C TYR A 169 -12.85 3.24 13.11
N ILE A 170 -12.35 2.30 13.91
CA ILE A 170 -12.97 0.97 14.06
C ILE A 170 -14.40 1.12 14.56
N ASN A 171 -14.61 1.89 15.62
CA ASN A 171 -15.95 2.14 16.18
C ASN A 171 -16.89 2.76 15.15
N SER A 172 -16.43 3.74 14.38
CA SER A 172 -17.22 4.36 13.32
C SER A 172 -17.63 3.34 12.24
N GLU A 173 -16.71 2.47 11.80
CA GLU A 173 -17.02 1.46 10.78
C GLU A 173 -17.97 0.37 11.30
N LEU A 174 -17.78 -0.09 12.54
CA LEU A 174 -18.65 -1.10 13.15
C LEU A 174 -20.05 -0.52 13.46
N SER A 175 -20.15 0.73 13.89
CA SER A 175 -21.43 1.40 14.19
C SER A 175 -22.35 1.57 12.97
N ASN A 176 -21.85 1.37 11.76
CA ASN A 176 -22.66 1.37 10.55
C ASN A 176 -23.40 0.03 10.31
N ASN A 177 -23.16 -0.98 11.13
CA ASN A 177 -23.82 -2.28 11.06
C ASN A 177 -24.91 -2.41 12.13
N GLU A 178 -26.11 -2.85 11.75
CA GLU A 178 -27.28 -2.91 12.63
C GLU A 178 -27.11 -3.90 13.80
N GLU A 179 -26.43 -5.02 13.58
CA GLU A 179 -26.14 -5.99 14.63
C GLU A 179 -25.15 -5.41 15.65
N PHE A 180 -24.12 -4.69 15.20
CA PHE A 180 -23.21 -3.96 16.09
C PHE A 180 -23.85 -2.81 16.86
N ARG A 181 -24.88 -2.17 16.30
CA ARG A 181 -25.67 -1.17 17.04
C ARG A 181 -26.49 -1.80 18.15
N SER A 182 -26.92 -3.06 17.98
CA SER A 182 -27.67 -3.80 19.00
C SER A 182 -26.79 -4.19 20.20
N TYR A 183 -25.48 -4.38 19.98
CA TYR A 183 -24.53 -4.57 21.06
C TYR A 183 -24.23 -3.24 21.75
N SER A 184 -24.36 -3.21 23.07
CA SER A 184 -23.93 -2.06 23.88
C SER A 184 -22.46 -1.75 23.60
N SER A 185 -22.07 -0.47 23.60
CA SER A 185 -20.66 -0.05 23.56
C SER A 185 -19.82 -0.61 24.72
N LYS A 186 -20.47 -1.19 25.73
CA LYS A 186 -19.87 -1.88 26.87
C LYS A 186 -19.83 -3.41 26.74
N GLU A 187 -20.26 -3.98 25.62
CA GLU A 187 -20.20 -5.43 25.38
C GLU A 187 -18.73 -5.90 25.36
N PRO A 188 -18.30 -6.79 26.29
CA PRO A 188 -16.91 -7.22 26.39
C PRO A 188 -16.35 -7.85 25.10
N ARG A 189 -17.20 -8.48 24.29
CA ARG A 189 -16.80 -9.08 23.01
C ARG A 189 -16.41 -8.03 21.96
N VAL A 190 -17.16 -6.94 21.85
CA VAL A 190 -16.86 -5.84 20.92
C VAL A 190 -15.56 -5.16 21.32
N ALA A 191 -15.35 -4.91 22.62
CA ALA A 191 -14.10 -4.37 23.14
C ALA A 191 -12.90 -5.30 22.84
N ARG A 192 -13.05 -6.62 22.97
CA ARG A 192 -12.01 -7.59 22.60
C ARG A 192 -11.68 -7.54 21.11
N LEU A 193 -12.68 -7.45 20.24
CA LEU A 193 -12.48 -7.35 18.79
C LEU A 193 -11.66 -6.11 18.44
N ILE A 194 -12.05 -4.95 18.97
CA ILE A 194 -11.34 -3.68 18.76
C ILE A 194 -9.89 -3.80 19.22
N ASN A 195 -9.66 -4.35 20.42
CA ASN A 195 -8.31 -4.54 20.94
C ASN A 195 -7.47 -5.50 20.10
N GLN A 196 -8.05 -6.59 19.58
CA GLN A 196 -7.36 -7.50 18.67
C GLN A 196 -6.98 -6.83 17.34
N ILE A 197 -7.88 -6.03 16.75
CA ILE A 197 -7.60 -5.27 15.53
C ILE A 197 -6.46 -4.28 15.79
N LYS A 198 -6.52 -3.51 16.89
CA LYS A 198 -5.47 -2.54 17.27
C LYS A 198 -4.12 -3.23 17.47
N PHE A 199 -4.11 -4.37 18.17
CA PHE A 199 -2.91 -5.14 18.43
C PHE A 199 -2.27 -5.65 17.12
N LYS A 200 -3.05 -6.32 16.26
CA LYS A 200 -2.54 -6.90 15.01
C LYS A 200 -2.15 -5.85 13.97
N ALA A 201 -2.75 -4.66 14.01
CA ALA A 201 -2.42 -3.57 13.11
C ALA A 201 -1.06 -2.92 13.39
N GLU A 202 -0.53 -3.03 14.62
CA GLU A 202 0.72 -2.37 15.05
C GLU A 202 0.81 -0.87 14.69
N GLY A 203 -0.33 -0.18 14.71
CA GLY A 203 -0.44 1.25 14.35
C GLY A 203 -0.54 1.53 12.84
N VAL A 204 -0.58 0.50 11.99
CA VAL A 204 -0.74 0.63 10.54
C VAL A 204 -2.21 0.75 10.18
N PHE A 205 -2.66 1.98 9.94
CA PHE A 205 -4.06 2.29 9.60
C PHE A 205 -4.57 1.54 8.36
N LEU A 206 -3.68 1.26 7.41
CA LEU A 206 -4.01 0.50 6.20
C LEU A 206 -4.43 -0.93 6.51
N TRP A 207 -3.75 -1.58 7.47
CA TRP A 207 -4.10 -2.92 7.94
C TRP A 207 -5.53 -2.93 8.48
N VAL A 208 -5.86 -1.94 9.32
CA VAL A 208 -7.19 -1.78 9.92
C VAL A 208 -8.25 -1.62 8.83
N LYS A 209 -8.01 -0.75 7.84
CA LYS A 209 -8.94 -0.51 6.73
C LYS A 209 -9.17 -1.77 5.89
N ILE A 210 -8.12 -2.53 5.57
CA ILE A 210 -8.23 -3.79 4.80
C ILE A 210 -8.99 -4.84 5.60
N THR A 211 -8.60 -5.05 6.86
CA THR A 211 -9.23 -6.01 7.76
C THR A 211 -10.72 -5.71 7.92
N LEU A 212 -11.08 -4.47 8.29
CA LEU A 212 -12.48 -4.09 8.47
C LEU A 212 -13.31 -4.28 7.20
N ARG A 213 -12.74 -4.05 6.01
CA ARG A 213 -13.44 -4.35 4.74
C ARG A 213 -13.66 -5.83 4.50
N GLY A 214 -12.65 -6.66 4.77
CA GLY A 214 -12.79 -8.12 4.69
C GLY A 214 -13.80 -8.66 5.70
N LEU A 215 -13.90 -8.03 6.86
CA LEU A 215 -14.86 -8.35 7.91
C LEU A 215 -16.27 -7.83 7.58
N LYS A 216 -16.40 -6.65 6.99
CA LYS A 216 -17.68 -5.97 6.68
C LYS A 216 -18.67 -6.87 5.94
N TRP A 217 -18.20 -7.78 5.09
CA TRP A 217 -19.06 -8.77 4.43
C TRP A 217 -19.65 -9.80 5.38
N GLY A 218 -18.86 -10.33 6.33
CA GLY A 218 -19.38 -11.22 7.38
C GLY A 218 -20.42 -10.52 8.25
N LEU A 219 -20.18 -9.23 8.54
CA LEU A 219 -21.08 -8.39 9.32
C LEU A 219 -22.40 -8.10 8.62
N LEU A 220 -22.38 -7.94 7.30
CA LEU A 220 -23.61 -7.72 6.52
C LEU A 220 -24.41 -9.01 6.30
N SER A 221 -23.78 -10.18 6.42
CA SER A 221 -24.42 -11.49 6.28
C SER A 221 -25.05 -12.03 7.57
N GLY A 222 -24.99 -11.28 8.67
CA GLY A 222 -25.47 -11.73 9.99
C GLY A 222 -24.59 -12.82 10.61
N GLU A 223 -23.29 -12.87 10.29
CA GLU A 223 -22.36 -13.81 10.94
C GLU A 223 -22.31 -13.55 12.45
N HIS A 224 -22.36 -14.63 13.24
CA HIS A 224 -22.21 -14.53 14.68
C HIS A 224 -20.84 -13.91 15.04
N LEU A 225 -20.83 -13.06 16.07
CA LEU A 225 -19.61 -12.40 16.55
C LEU A 225 -18.43 -13.36 16.86
N GLY A 226 -18.74 -14.62 17.20
CA GLY A 226 -17.72 -15.66 17.42
C GLY A 226 -16.96 -16.06 16.15
N ASP A 227 -17.62 -16.14 15.00
CA ASP A 227 -17.01 -16.47 13.71
C ASP A 227 -16.10 -15.31 13.24
N LEU A 228 -16.54 -14.09 13.51
CA LEU A 228 -15.75 -12.89 13.27
C LEU A 228 -14.46 -12.87 14.11
N GLU A 229 -14.55 -13.20 15.41
CA GLU A 229 -13.39 -13.33 16.29
C GLU A 229 -12.44 -14.43 15.79
N ALA A 230 -12.96 -15.57 15.33
CA ALA A 230 -12.13 -16.65 14.79
C ALA A 230 -11.38 -16.23 13.52
N ARG A 231 -12.06 -15.56 12.59
CA ARG A 231 -11.44 -15.00 11.38
C ARG A 231 -10.38 -13.96 11.72
N LEU A 232 -10.66 -13.05 12.65
CA LEU A 232 -9.69 -12.05 13.09
C LEU A 232 -8.46 -12.69 13.72
N LYS A 233 -8.63 -13.74 14.54
CA LYS A 233 -7.50 -14.50 15.12
C LYS A 233 -6.60 -15.11 14.05
N ALA A 234 -7.19 -15.63 12.97
CA ALA A 234 -6.47 -16.24 11.84
C ALA A 234 -5.70 -15.23 10.98
N LEU A 235 -6.03 -13.94 11.02
CA LEU A 235 -5.29 -12.91 10.30
C LEU A 235 -3.88 -12.72 10.89
N PRO A 236 -2.86 -12.53 10.06
CA PRO A 236 -1.51 -12.28 10.56
C PRO A 236 -1.37 -10.87 11.17
N VAL A 237 -0.34 -10.70 12.00
CA VAL A 237 0.09 -9.39 12.52
C VAL A 237 0.90 -8.69 11.42
N GLY A 238 0.72 -7.38 11.28
CA GLY A 238 1.51 -6.61 10.32
C GLY A 238 0.94 -6.61 8.89
N LEU A 239 1.27 -5.55 8.16
CA LEU A 239 0.71 -5.27 6.84
C LEU A 239 1.28 -6.18 5.75
N GLU A 240 2.57 -6.50 5.82
CA GLU A 240 3.26 -7.33 4.83
C GLU A 240 2.74 -8.77 4.85
N GLU A 241 2.64 -9.35 6.04
CA GLU A 241 2.09 -10.67 6.27
C GLU A 241 0.61 -10.73 5.89
N LEU A 242 -0.16 -9.68 6.18
CA LEU A 242 -1.55 -9.56 5.73
C LEU A 242 -1.63 -9.62 4.21
N PHE A 243 -0.81 -8.87 3.49
CA PHE A 243 -0.78 -8.95 2.03
C PHE A 243 -0.38 -10.33 1.53
N ASN A 244 0.67 -10.93 2.08
CA ASN A 244 1.08 -12.29 1.72
C ASN A 244 -0.06 -13.30 1.92
N SER A 245 -0.80 -13.20 3.02
CA SER A 245 -1.95 -14.07 3.27
C SER A 245 -3.08 -13.87 2.25
N ILE A 246 -3.37 -12.62 1.85
CA ILE A 246 -4.38 -12.32 0.83
C ILE A 246 -3.92 -12.84 -0.54
N PHE A 247 -2.67 -12.61 -0.92
CA PHE A 247 -2.12 -13.10 -2.19
C PHE A 247 -2.11 -14.62 -2.26
N LEU A 248 -1.74 -15.31 -1.18
CA LEU A 248 -1.83 -16.77 -1.08
C LEU A 248 -3.27 -17.26 -1.16
N SER A 249 -4.22 -16.55 -0.56
CA SER A 249 -5.64 -16.88 -0.64
C SER A 249 -6.16 -16.78 -2.08
N ILE A 250 -5.76 -15.75 -2.83
CA ILE A 250 -6.10 -15.62 -4.26
C ILE A 250 -5.39 -16.71 -5.09
N ARG A 251 -4.09 -16.96 -4.84
CA ARG A 251 -3.25 -17.83 -5.65
C ARG A 251 -3.46 -19.32 -5.40
N SER A 252 -3.87 -19.73 -4.21
CA SER A 252 -3.92 -21.14 -3.81
C SER A 252 -5.06 -21.46 -2.83
N GLY A 253 -5.97 -20.52 -2.58
CA GLY A 253 -7.14 -20.78 -1.74
C GLY A 253 -7.99 -21.92 -2.30
N ILE A 254 -8.43 -22.81 -1.43
CA ILE A 254 -9.26 -23.98 -1.78
C ILE A 254 -10.64 -23.53 -2.28
N HIS A 255 -11.12 -22.38 -1.79
CA HIS A 255 -12.45 -21.85 -2.10
C HIS A 255 -12.49 -20.91 -3.32
N ILE A 256 -11.36 -20.64 -3.98
CA ILE A 256 -11.32 -19.79 -5.19
C ILE A 256 -11.08 -20.65 -6.44
N ASN A 257 -12.06 -20.63 -7.36
CA ASN A 257 -11.95 -21.37 -8.61
C ASN A 257 -10.88 -20.74 -9.55
N LYS A 258 -10.49 -21.49 -10.58
CA LYS A 258 -9.45 -21.08 -11.54
C LYS A 258 -9.81 -19.76 -12.25
N MET A 259 -11.07 -19.55 -12.61
CA MET A 259 -11.53 -18.36 -13.32
C MET A 259 -11.43 -17.10 -12.45
N ASP A 260 -11.86 -17.19 -11.20
CA ASP A 260 -11.83 -16.08 -10.24
C ASP A 260 -10.41 -15.69 -9.87
N ARG A 261 -9.51 -16.68 -9.75
CA ARG A 261 -8.07 -16.45 -9.57
C ARG A 261 -7.46 -15.70 -10.75
N MET A 262 -7.73 -16.15 -11.99
CA MET A 262 -7.26 -15.47 -13.19
C MET A 262 -7.81 -14.04 -13.28
N ARG A 263 -9.09 -13.85 -12.94
CA ARG A 263 -9.74 -12.55 -12.92
C ARG A 263 -9.09 -11.61 -11.91
N ALA A 264 -8.90 -12.07 -10.67
CA ALA A 264 -8.21 -11.31 -9.63
C ALA A 264 -6.82 -10.88 -10.09
N MET A 265 -6.00 -11.82 -10.56
CA MET A 265 -4.63 -11.55 -11.01
C MET A 265 -4.58 -10.58 -12.19
N ARG A 266 -5.50 -10.69 -13.15
CA ARG A 266 -5.59 -9.74 -14.29
C ARG A 266 -6.02 -8.35 -13.83
N MET A 267 -7.04 -8.23 -12.98
CA MET A 267 -7.48 -6.94 -12.43
C MET A 267 -6.36 -6.25 -11.65
N ILE A 268 -5.65 -7.02 -10.83
CA ILE A 268 -4.49 -6.57 -10.08
C ILE A 268 -3.36 -6.12 -11.03
N LEU A 269 -3.02 -6.91 -12.05
CA LEU A 269 -1.99 -6.57 -13.03
C LEU A 269 -2.34 -5.33 -13.87
N LEU A 270 -3.60 -5.16 -14.24
CA LEU A 270 -4.07 -3.97 -14.96
C LEU A 270 -3.97 -2.73 -14.08
N ALA A 271 -4.37 -2.86 -12.81
CA ALA A 271 -4.23 -1.78 -11.83
C ALA A 271 -2.75 -1.38 -11.61
N THR A 272 -1.80 -2.32 -11.68
CA THR A 272 -0.38 -2.05 -11.48
C THR A 272 0.38 -1.61 -12.72
N LYS A 273 0.04 -2.12 -13.91
CA LYS A 273 0.60 -1.56 -15.16
C LYS A 273 0.18 -0.10 -15.34
N GLY A 274 -0.99 0.27 -14.81
CA GLY A 274 -1.37 1.67 -14.64
C GLY A 274 -0.42 2.45 -13.71
N LEU A 275 0.19 1.85 -12.68
CA LEU A 275 1.14 2.50 -11.76
C LEU A 275 2.45 2.91 -12.45
N GLY A 276 2.99 2.05 -13.32
CA GLY A 276 4.26 2.29 -14.02
C GLY A 276 4.18 3.31 -15.17
N MET A 277 2.99 3.47 -15.78
CA MET A 277 2.76 4.54 -16.74
C MET A 277 2.10 5.72 -16.02
N GLN A 278 2.82 6.83 -15.84
CA GLN A 278 2.33 8.10 -15.27
C GLN A 278 1.16 8.74 -16.06
N ILE A 279 0.52 8.01 -16.98
CA ILE A 279 -0.34 8.55 -18.05
C ILE A 279 -1.84 8.21 -17.84
N LEU A 280 -2.22 7.18 -17.06
CA LEU A 280 -3.64 6.81 -16.92
C LEU A 280 -4.24 7.08 -15.51
N PRO A 281 -5.12 8.08 -15.34
CA PRO A 281 -5.82 8.34 -14.09
C PRO A 281 -6.98 7.35 -13.89
N ALA A 282 -6.76 6.29 -13.11
CA ALA A 282 -7.78 5.31 -12.67
C ALA A 282 -8.61 4.63 -13.81
N LEU A 283 -8.50 3.31 -13.95
CA LEU A 283 -9.20 2.57 -15.01
C LEU A 283 -10.73 2.61 -14.80
N PRO A 284 -11.53 3.04 -15.78
CA PRO A 284 -12.98 2.91 -15.73
C PRO A 284 -13.37 1.45 -15.50
N LEU A 285 -14.36 1.19 -14.62
CA LEU A 285 -14.79 -0.18 -14.33
C LEU A 285 -15.28 -0.95 -15.55
N THR A 286 -15.68 -0.23 -16.59
CA THR A 286 -16.22 -0.80 -17.81
C THR A 286 -15.14 -1.43 -18.69
N GLU A 287 -13.89 -1.00 -18.55
CA GLU A 287 -12.74 -1.60 -19.23
C GLU A 287 -12.31 -2.93 -18.58
N LEU A 288 -12.72 -3.16 -17.32
CA LEU A 288 -12.38 -4.35 -16.55
C LEU A 288 -13.42 -5.48 -16.67
N TRP A 289 -14.50 -5.25 -17.41
CA TRP A 289 -15.57 -6.23 -17.63
C TRP A 289 -15.20 -7.29 -18.68
N PHE A 290 -14.46 -6.86 -19.70
CA PHE A 290 -14.12 -7.66 -20.87
C PHE A 290 -13.35 -8.97 -20.63
N PRO A 291 -12.55 -9.16 -19.56
CA PRO A 291 -11.81 -10.41 -19.39
C PRO A 291 -12.68 -11.67 -19.41
N ASN A 292 -13.90 -11.62 -18.84
CA ASN A 292 -14.80 -12.78 -18.81
C ASN A 292 -15.42 -13.07 -20.18
N SER A 293 -15.78 -12.03 -20.92
CA SER A 293 -16.34 -12.16 -22.27
C SER A 293 -15.26 -12.61 -23.25
N TYR A 294 -14.04 -12.13 -23.07
CA TYR A 294 -12.86 -12.54 -23.83
C TYR A 294 -12.47 -14.01 -23.59
N ASP A 295 -12.52 -14.49 -22.35
CA ASP A 295 -12.22 -15.89 -22.04
C ASP A 295 -13.24 -16.85 -22.67
N LYS A 296 -14.51 -16.44 -22.80
CA LYS A 296 -15.56 -17.23 -23.45
C LYS A 296 -15.51 -17.14 -24.97
N ASP A 297 -15.17 -15.96 -25.50
CA ASP A 297 -15.07 -15.72 -26.93
C ASP A 297 -14.06 -14.59 -27.20
N PRO A 298 -12.87 -14.90 -27.77
CA PRO A 298 -11.88 -13.88 -28.12
C PRO A 298 -12.43 -12.81 -29.09
N ASN A 299 -13.48 -13.13 -29.84
CA ASN A 299 -14.15 -12.23 -30.78
C ASN A 299 -15.41 -11.59 -30.19
N PHE A 300 -15.65 -11.66 -28.88
CA PHE A 300 -16.89 -11.14 -28.27
C PHE A 300 -17.15 -9.66 -28.61
N VAL A 301 -16.11 -8.86 -28.83
CA VAL A 301 -16.20 -7.44 -29.18
C VAL A 301 -16.94 -7.23 -30.50
N THR A 302 -16.74 -8.12 -31.48
CA THR A 302 -17.39 -8.01 -32.79
C THR A 302 -18.86 -8.45 -32.75
N LYS A 303 -19.28 -9.08 -31.65
CA LYS A 303 -20.64 -9.59 -31.42
C LYS A 303 -21.41 -8.77 -30.39
N LEU A 304 -20.82 -7.71 -29.83
CA LEU A 304 -21.50 -6.85 -28.86
C LEU A 304 -22.63 -6.08 -29.55
N PRO A 305 -23.88 -6.16 -29.04
CA PRO A 305 -24.97 -5.38 -29.59
C PRO A 305 -24.68 -3.88 -29.42
N ILE A 306 -24.90 -3.11 -30.49
CA ILE A 306 -24.90 -1.65 -30.46
C ILE A 306 -25.96 -1.22 -29.43
N ALA A 307 -25.64 -0.21 -28.62
CA ALA A 307 -26.30 0.13 -27.35
C ALA A 307 -27.85 0.13 -27.32
N ALA A 308 -28.52 0.26 -28.46
CA ALA A 308 -29.98 0.20 -28.58
C ALA A 308 -30.59 -1.22 -28.41
N GLY A 309 -29.79 -2.29 -28.46
CA GLY A 309 -30.27 -3.68 -28.39
C GLY A 309 -29.74 -4.51 -27.21
N ALA A 310 -29.08 -3.89 -26.22
CA ALA A 310 -28.50 -4.61 -25.09
C ALA A 310 -29.55 -4.85 -23.99
N SER A 311 -29.77 -6.12 -23.61
CA SER A 311 -30.67 -6.49 -22.50
C SER A 311 -30.20 -6.03 -21.12
N GLU A 312 -28.92 -5.68 -20.98
CA GLU A 312 -28.30 -5.25 -19.72
C GLU A 312 -27.82 -3.81 -19.81
N THR A 313 -28.27 -2.96 -18.87
CA THR A 313 -27.89 -1.54 -18.82
C THR A 313 -26.41 -1.36 -18.44
N TRP A 314 -25.82 -0.23 -18.83
CA TRP A 314 -24.45 0.13 -18.47
C TRP A 314 -24.20 0.18 -16.95
N ILE A 315 -25.20 0.60 -16.20
CA ILE A 315 -25.17 0.69 -14.73
C ILE A 315 -25.07 -0.70 -14.11
N SER A 316 -25.88 -1.65 -14.58
CA SER A 316 -25.85 -3.05 -14.13
C SER A 316 -24.47 -3.69 -14.35
N ARG A 317 -23.83 -3.39 -15.49
CA ARG A 317 -22.48 -3.88 -15.81
C ARG A 317 -21.42 -3.31 -14.87
N GLN A 318 -21.47 -2.00 -14.63
CA GLN A 318 -20.55 -1.34 -13.70
C GLN A 318 -20.67 -1.91 -12.29
N GLU A 319 -21.90 -2.12 -11.83
CA GLU A 319 -22.16 -2.67 -10.51
C GLU A 319 -21.68 -4.12 -10.38
N ARG A 320 -21.86 -4.94 -11.42
CA ARG A 320 -21.32 -6.31 -11.46
C ARG A 320 -19.80 -6.31 -11.40
N THR A 321 -19.12 -5.48 -12.21
CA THR A 321 -17.66 -5.40 -12.17
C THR A 321 -17.16 -4.87 -10.83
N ARG A 322 -17.85 -3.89 -10.23
CA ARG A 322 -17.55 -3.40 -8.87
C ARG A 322 -17.59 -4.53 -7.85
N ARG A 323 -18.65 -5.34 -7.85
CA ARG A 323 -18.78 -6.51 -6.96
C ARG A 323 -17.68 -7.53 -7.20
N SER A 324 -17.38 -7.83 -8.45
CA SER A 324 -16.32 -8.77 -8.82
C SER A 324 -14.93 -8.31 -8.36
N VAL A 325 -14.64 -7.00 -8.40
CA VAL A 325 -13.38 -6.45 -7.86
C VAL A 325 -13.26 -6.77 -6.37
N TYR A 326 -14.30 -6.51 -5.59
CA TYR A 326 -14.27 -6.76 -4.15
C TYR A 326 -14.23 -8.26 -3.81
N GLN A 327 -14.97 -9.10 -4.54
CA GLN A 327 -14.99 -10.55 -4.35
C GLN A 327 -13.67 -11.21 -4.72
N CYS A 328 -13.16 -10.92 -5.93
CA CYS A 328 -11.99 -11.63 -6.46
C CYS A 328 -10.67 -11.07 -5.91
N CYS A 329 -10.59 -9.75 -5.67
CA CYS A 329 -9.33 -9.10 -5.26
C CYS A 329 -9.19 -8.94 -3.74
N MET A 330 -10.16 -9.42 -2.95
CA MET A 330 -10.07 -9.54 -1.49
C MET A 330 -9.62 -8.24 -0.77
N GLY A 331 -10.07 -7.08 -1.26
CA GLY A 331 -9.75 -5.77 -0.68
C GLY A 331 -8.41 -5.15 -1.10
N LEU A 332 -7.62 -5.81 -1.96
CA LEU A 332 -6.39 -5.23 -2.53
C LEU A 332 -6.68 -4.09 -3.51
N LEU A 333 -7.86 -4.09 -4.15
CA LEU A 333 -8.32 -3.04 -5.05
C LEU A 333 -9.55 -2.33 -4.47
N GLU A 334 -9.70 -1.04 -4.79
CA GLU A 334 -10.82 -0.21 -4.36
C GLU A 334 -11.49 0.44 -5.57
N VAL A 335 -12.80 0.63 -5.52
CA VAL A 335 -13.57 1.35 -6.54
C VAL A 335 -14.03 2.67 -5.95
N ASN A 336 -13.75 3.78 -6.63
CA ASN A 336 -14.18 5.12 -6.24
C ASN A 336 -15.04 5.78 -7.31
N ALA A 337 -16.09 6.49 -6.88
CA ALA A 337 -16.79 7.46 -7.70
C ALA A 337 -16.17 8.84 -7.46
N SER A 338 -15.72 9.52 -8.52
CA SER A 338 -15.26 10.91 -8.42
C SER A 338 -16.46 11.83 -8.49
N ARG A 339 -16.46 12.93 -7.72
CA ARG A 339 -17.51 13.97 -7.78
C ARG A 339 -17.58 14.65 -9.16
N HIS A 340 -16.52 14.56 -9.95
CA HIS A 340 -16.42 15.15 -11.29
C HIS A 340 -16.61 14.12 -12.41
N ASP A 341 -16.80 12.84 -12.08
CA ASP A 341 -17.07 11.80 -13.06
C ASP A 341 -18.48 11.24 -12.89
N VAL A 342 -19.21 11.20 -14.00
CA VAL A 342 -20.54 10.58 -14.07
C VAL A 342 -20.47 9.06 -13.85
N ARG A 343 -19.27 8.46 -13.66
CA ARG A 343 -19.05 7.01 -13.65
C ARG A 343 -18.07 6.54 -12.56
N PRO A 344 -18.36 5.41 -11.89
CA PRO A 344 -17.41 4.75 -10.99
C PRO A 344 -16.12 4.29 -11.71
N ARG A 345 -14.98 4.46 -11.04
CA ARG A 345 -13.64 4.08 -11.53
C ARG A 345 -12.96 3.09 -10.57
N LEU A 346 -12.19 2.16 -11.10
CA LEU A 346 -11.27 1.35 -10.31
C LEU A 346 -10.09 2.23 -9.86
N MET A 347 -9.93 2.36 -8.55
CA MET A 347 -8.72 2.93 -7.98
C MET A 347 -7.59 1.89 -8.03
N ARG A 348 -6.38 2.36 -8.35
CA ARG A 348 -5.16 1.55 -8.22
C ARG A 348 -5.12 0.96 -6.80
N GLY A 349 -4.56 -0.23 -6.67
CA GLY A 349 -4.62 -1.01 -5.43
C GLY A 349 -4.34 -0.18 -4.18
N VAL A 350 -5.00 -0.55 -3.09
CA VAL A 350 -4.86 0.09 -1.77
C VAL A 350 -3.39 0.05 -1.29
N CYS A 351 -2.60 -0.86 -1.87
CA CYS A 351 -1.14 -0.89 -1.81
C CYS A 351 -0.56 -1.13 -3.21
N SER A 352 0.61 -0.54 -3.50
CA SER A 352 1.37 -0.89 -4.72
C SER A 352 1.96 -2.29 -4.59
N LEU A 353 1.79 -3.12 -5.61
CA LEU A 353 2.50 -4.40 -5.73
C LEU A 353 4.02 -4.24 -5.80
N ASP A 354 4.52 -3.04 -6.11
CA ASP A 354 5.95 -2.74 -6.02
C ASP A 354 6.46 -2.85 -4.57
N TYR A 355 5.61 -2.71 -3.53
CA TYR A 355 6.05 -2.96 -2.15
C TYR A 355 6.26 -4.44 -1.84
N LEU A 356 5.83 -5.34 -2.72
CA LEU A 356 5.89 -6.79 -2.56
C LEU A 356 7.02 -7.40 -3.40
N TYR A 357 8.16 -6.71 -3.55
CA TYR A 357 9.35 -7.18 -4.31
C TYR A 357 9.86 -8.60 -3.95
N GLY A 358 9.32 -9.25 -2.90
CA GLY A 358 9.46 -10.69 -2.62
C GLY A 358 8.67 -11.64 -3.55
N VAL A 359 7.81 -11.15 -4.45
CA VAL A 359 7.13 -11.97 -5.50
C VAL A 359 8.09 -12.34 -6.65
N ARG A 360 9.41 -12.21 -6.45
CA ARG A 360 10.46 -12.50 -7.43
C ARG A 360 10.56 -13.96 -7.88
N GLU A 361 9.84 -14.92 -7.29
CA GLU A 361 9.90 -16.34 -7.68
C GLU A 361 8.58 -16.98 -8.17
N ILE A 362 7.49 -16.21 -8.33
CA ILE A 362 6.20 -16.82 -8.74
C ILE A 362 6.14 -17.15 -10.26
N LEU A 363 7.14 -16.77 -11.06
CA LEU A 363 7.12 -17.00 -12.51
C LEU A 363 8.01 -18.14 -13.04
N SER A 364 8.55 -19.03 -12.20
CA SER A 364 9.30 -20.18 -12.75
C SER A 364 9.27 -21.48 -11.93
N SER A 365 8.18 -21.80 -11.24
CA SER A 365 8.00 -23.14 -10.68
C SER A 365 7.07 -23.95 -11.57
N LYS A 366 7.69 -24.83 -12.38
CA LYS A 366 7.12 -25.86 -13.26
C LYS A 366 5.69 -26.25 -12.89
N GLU A 367 4.78 -26.12 -13.85
CA GLU A 367 3.51 -26.85 -13.90
C GLU A 367 3.80 -28.34 -13.66
N LYS A 368 3.52 -28.82 -12.44
CA LYS A 368 3.39 -30.25 -12.19
C LYS A 368 1.98 -30.64 -12.62
N GLU A 369 1.89 -31.46 -13.65
CA GLU A 369 0.69 -32.19 -14.03
C GLU A 369 0.11 -32.88 -12.78
N TYR A 370 -1.07 -32.45 -12.34
CA TYR A 370 -1.83 -33.15 -11.32
C TYR A 370 -2.45 -34.39 -11.99
N LYS A 371 -1.90 -35.58 -11.69
CA LYS A 371 -2.61 -36.83 -11.94
C LYS A 371 -3.82 -36.90 -11.01
N ILE A 372 -5.00 -37.03 -11.61
CA ILE A 372 -6.26 -37.26 -10.89
C ILE A 372 -6.14 -38.56 -10.10
N SER A 373 -6.50 -38.53 -8.81
CA SER A 373 -6.41 -39.70 -7.93
C SER A 373 -7.45 -40.75 -8.28
N GLU A 374 -7.07 -42.03 -8.26
CA GLU A 374 -7.94 -43.20 -8.50
C GLU A 374 -9.24 -43.18 -7.68
N ASN A 375 -9.20 -42.63 -6.45
CA ASN A 375 -10.39 -42.46 -5.62
C ASN A 375 -11.45 -41.53 -6.25
N LEU A 376 -11.03 -40.47 -6.92
CA LEU A 376 -11.95 -39.53 -7.58
C LEU A 376 -12.60 -40.18 -8.81
N VAL A 377 -11.88 -41.08 -9.49
CA VAL A 377 -12.41 -41.84 -10.63
C VAL A 377 -13.50 -42.82 -10.15
N ASN A 378 -13.25 -43.53 -9.06
CA ASN A 378 -14.22 -44.48 -8.49
C ASN A 378 -15.49 -43.79 -7.97
N GLU A 379 -15.35 -42.59 -7.38
CA GLU A 379 -16.48 -41.79 -6.86
C GLU A 379 -17.36 -41.24 -7.99
N ILE A 380 -16.74 -40.85 -9.11
CA ILE A 380 -17.40 -40.44 -10.35
C ILE A 380 -18.17 -41.62 -10.99
N GLU A 381 -17.55 -42.81 -11.04
CA GLU A 381 -18.20 -44.00 -11.61
C GLU A 381 -19.40 -44.45 -10.78
N GLY A 382 -19.29 -44.43 -9.45
CA GLY A 382 -20.42 -44.72 -8.55
C GLY A 382 -21.58 -43.73 -8.73
N SER A 383 -21.27 -42.45 -8.92
CA SER A 383 -22.28 -41.40 -9.13
C SER A 383 -22.97 -41.50 -10.51
N ARG A 384 -22.28 -42.02 -11.53
CA ARG A 384 -22.89 -42.34 -12.84
C ARG A 384 -23.82 -43.55 -12.77
N GLN A 385 -23.46 -44.58 -12.01
CA GLN A 385 -24.29 -45.79 -11.88
C GLN A 385 -25.57 -45.53 -11.11
N ASN A 386 -25.55 -44.59 -10.16
CA ASN A 386 -26.71 -44.22 -9.35
C ASN A 386 -27.60 -43.15 -9.99
N GLY A 387 -27.28 -42.69 -11.20
CA GLY A 387 -28.09 -41.76 -11.99
C GLY A 387 -28.08 -40.31 -11.51
N THR A 388 -27.23 -39.98 -10.53
CA THR A 388 -27.12 -38.61 -10.02
C THR A 388 -26.24 -37.77 -10.94
N ALA A 389 -25.16 -38.32 -11.53
CA ALA A 389 -24.29 -37.59 -12.44
C ALA A 389 -24.54 -37.83 -13.94
N ARG A 390 -24.47 -36.76 -14.77
CA ARG A 390 -24.55 -36.77 -16.24
C ARG A 390 -23.22 -36.35 -16.87
N ILE A 391 -22.84 -36.96 -18.00
CA ILE A 391 -21.63 -36.57 -18.76
C ILE A 391 -22.02 -35.72 -19.97
N HIS A 392 -21.41 -34.54 -20.05
CA HIS A 392 -21.42 -33.67 -21.21
C HIS A 392 -20.07 -33.76 -21.94
N ARG A 393 -20.10 -34.05 -23.25
CA ARG A 393 -18.91 -33.99 -24.10
C ARG A 393 -18.87 -32.66 -24.82
N GLU A 394 -17.88 -31.84 -24.51
CA GLU A 394 -17.60 -30.62 -25.26
C GLU A 394 -16.22 -30.74 -25.94
N ARG A 395 -16.25 -30.92 -27.26
CA ARG A 395 -15.07 -31.22 -28.09
C ARG A 395 -14.32 -32.46 -27.57
N ASN A 396 -13.07 -32.33 -27.13
CA ASN A 396 -12.24 -33.45 -26.69
C ASN A 396 -12.28 -33.71 -25.17
N HIS A 397 -13.17 -33.05 -24.42
CA HIS A 397 -13.24 -33.18 -22.96
C HIS A 397 -14.62 -33.66 -22.50
N GLU A 398 -14.62 -34.54 -21.50
CA GLU A 398 -15.82 -34.99 -20.78
C GLU A 398 -15.95 -34.21 -19.48
N ILE A 399 -17.11 -33.59 -19.27
CA ILE A 399 -17.49 -32.83 -18.07
C ILE A 399 -18.61 -33.59 -17.39
N ILE A 400 -18.57 -33.70 -16.06
CA ILE A 400 -19.52 -34.49 -15.27
C ILE A 400 -20.26 -33.54 -14.32
N ASP A 401 -21.59 -33.55 -14.38
CA ASP A 401 -22.51 -32.66 -13.65
C ASP A 401 -23.54 -33.47 -12.86
N ASP A 402 -24.00 -32.99 -11.70
CA ASP A 402 -25.04 -33.65 -10.89
C ASP A 402 -26.42 -33.12 -11.35
N GLY A 403 -27.37 -34.02 -11.61
CA GLY A 403 -28.51 -33.90 -12.54
C GLY A 403 -29.56 -32.80 -12.35
N ASP A 404 -29.30 -31.79 -11.51
CA ASP A 404 -30.16 -30.64 -11.23
C ASP A 404 -29.57 -29.28 -11.67
N ASP A 405 -28.46 -29.24 -12.42
CA ASP A 405 -27.71 -28.00 -12.76
C ASP A 405 -27.31 -27.16 -11.51
N ILE A 406 -27.31 -27.78 -10.32
CA ILE A 406 -26.88 -27.17 -9.07
C ILE A 406 -25.37 -27.39 -8.92
N PHE A 407 -24.60 -26.39 -9.33
CA PHE A 407 -23.29 -26.19 -8.72
C PHE A 407 -23.51 -25.97 -7.21
N LEU A 408 -22.76 -26.68 -6.36
CA LEU A 408 -22.67 -26.45 -4.92
C LEU A 408 -22.18 -25.02 -4.61
N HIS A 409 -23.07 -24.05 -4.80
CA HIS A 409 -22.99 -22.67 -4.40
C HIS A 409 -23.91 -22.52 -3.19
N ASN A 410 -23.38 -22.81 -2.00
CA ASN A 410 -24.09 -22.41 -0.80
C ASN A 410 -23.97 -20.90 -0.59
N HIS A 411 -25.11 -20.26 -0.82
CA HIS A 411 -25.60 -18.99 -0.27
C HIS A 411 -25.04 -17.68 -0.83
N ALA A 412 -25.87 -17.04 -1.68
CA ALA A 412 -26.31 -15.66 -1.47
C ALA A 412 -27.48 -15.32 -2.41
N TRP A 413 -28.71 -15.46 -1.90
CA TRP A 413 -29.87 -14.71 -2.38
C TRP A 413 -29.87 -13.34 -1.69
N TYR A 414 -30.02 -12.25 -2.44
CA TYR A 414 -30.30 -10.92 -1.87
C TYR A 414 -31.54 -10.33 -2.53
N LEU A 415 -32.53 -10.06 -1.67
CA LEU A 415 -33.70 -9.24 -1.93
C LEU A 415 -33.29 -7.76 -1.96
N ASP A 416 -33.96 -7.05 -2.84
CA ASP A 416 -33.62 -5.76 -3.40
C ASP A 416 -34.43 -4.66 -2.70
N GLU A 417 -33.80 -3.92 -1.79
CA GLU A 417 -34.36 -2.66 -1.28
C GLU A 417 -33.37 -1.53 -1.54
N LYS A 418 -33.30 -1.07 -2.80
CA LYS A 418 -33.32 0.36 -3.16
C LYS A 418 -33.41 0.54 -4.66
N ARG A 419 -34.67 0.59 -5.13
CA ARG A 419 -35.06 1.34 -6.32
C ARG A 419 -34.50 2.75 -6.24
N ILE A 420 -33.81 3.14 -7.31
CA ILE A 420 -33.48 4.53 -7.64
C ILE A 420 -34.81 5.26 -7.85
N SER A 421 -35.15 6.19 -6.95
CA SER A 421 -36.08 7.26 -7.25
C SER A 421 -35.28 8.41 -7.88
N HIS A 422 -35.70 8.77 -9.10
CA HIS A 422 -35.25 9.80 -10.03
C HIS A 422 -34.20 9.39 -11.06
#